data_AF-A0A920MC57-F1
#
_entry.id   AF-A0A920MC57-F1
#
_cell.length_a   1.000
_cell.length_b   1.000
_cell.length_c   1.000
_cell.angle_alpha   90.00
_cell.angle_beta   90.00
_cell.angle_gamma   90.00
#
_symmetry.space_group_name_H-M   'P 1'
#
loop_
_entity.id
_entity.type
_entity.pdbx_description
1 polymer ?
#
loop_
_entity_poly.entity_id
_entity_poly.type
_entity_poly.pdbx_seq_one_letter_code
_entity_poly.pdbx_strand_id
1 'polypeptide(L)'
;MISVIGADALGRVIADQCHRPLRVAAIAECEPYQRLTPASAAKVLLSQRGSLKELPHKSEMIIAVTKVNEENTKLVRELHEAVKEIDSQRQIIGVSFEEDLEAQR
;
A
#
# COMPACT_ATOMS: atom_id res chain seq x y z
N MET A 1 -10.38 -11.05 0.23
CA MET A 1 -9.82 -10.16 1.27
C MET A 1 -9.39 -8.85 0.62
N ILE A 2 -9.56 -7.72 1.30
CA ILE A 2 -9.06 -6.43 0.80
C ILE A 2 -8.01 -5.94 1.80
N SER A 3 -6.80 -5.71 1.31
CA SER A 3 -5.77 -4.99 2.07
C SER A 3 -5.75 -3.55 1.61
N VAL A 4 -5.77 -2.60 2.55
CA VAL A 4 -5.87 -1.17 2.23
C VAL A 4 -4.58 -0.46 2.62
N ILE A 5 -4.10 0.43 1.75
CA ILE A 5 -3.02 1.37 2.02
C ILE A 5 -3.43 2.76 1.54
N GLY A 6 -3.11 3.80 2.30
CA GLY A 6 -3.23 5.17 1.82
C GLY A 6 -2.02 5.53 0.96
N ALA A 7 -2.24 6.12 -0.21
CA ALA A 7 -1.17 6.62 -1.08
C ALA A 7 -0.31 7.69 -0.39
N ASP A 8 -0.91 8.41 0.56
CA ASP A 8 -0.23 9.40 1.42
C ASP A 8 0.74 8.79 2.43
N ALA A 9 0.69 7.47 2.69
CA ALA A 9 1.67 6.77 3.51
C ALA A 9 2.97 6.46 2.74
N LEU A 10 2.92 6.41 1.41
CA LEU A 10 4.08 6.13 0.58
C LEU A 10 5.07 7.30 0.67
N GLY A 11 6.34 6.96 0.86
CA GLY A 11 7.41 7.91 1.07
C GLY A 11 7.40 8.60 2.43
N ARG A 12 6.47 8.29 3.34
CA ARG A 12 6.46 8.80 4.72
C ARG A 12 7.19 7.89 5.68
N VAL A 13 7.58 8.40 6.84
CA VAL A 13 8.26 7.63 7.88
C VAL A 13 7.32 6.56 8.45
N ILE A 14 7.81 5.33 8.55
CA ILE A 14 7.02 4.17 9.00
C ILE A 14 6.47 4.39 10.42
N ALA A 15 7.30 4.89 11.34
CA ALA A 15 6.93 5.19 12.72
C ALA A 15 5.75 6.17 12.85
N ASP A 16 5.58 7.07 11.88
CA ASP A 16 4.58 8.13 11.93
C ASP A 16 3.25 7.72 11.31
N GLN A 17 3.26 6.83 10.31
CA GLN A 17 2.09 6.53 9.47
C GLN A 17 1.55 5.10 9.59
N CYS A 18 2.34 4.15 10.07
CA CYS A 18 1.93 2.74 10.06
C CYS A 18 1.32 2.27 11.39
N HIS A 19 0.21 1.54 11.30
CA HIS A 19 -0.36 0.82 12.44
C HIS A 19 0.51 -0.41 12.75
N ARG A 20 1.35 -0.33 13.80
CA ARG A 20 2.42 -1.29 14.19
C ARG A 20 3.74 -1.12 13.42
N PRO A 21 4.41 0.02 13.58
CA PRO A 21 5.57 0.40 12.77
C PRO A 21 6.74 -0.59 12.88
N LEU A 22 7.01 -1.14 14.07
CA LEU A 22 8.07 -2.15 14.26
C LEU A 22 7.85 -3.41 13.42
N ARG A 23 6.59 -3.84 13.28
CA ARG A 23 6.25 -5.03 12.48
C ARG A 23 6.37 -4.73 10.99
N VAL A 24 5.92 -3.57 10.57
CA VAL A 24 6.04 -3.12 9.18
C VAL A 24 7.51 -3.02 8.79
N ALA A 25 8.32 -2.35 9.61
CA ALA A 25 9.77 -2.21 9.44
C ALA A 25 10.46 -3.58 9.36
N ALA A 26 10.13 -4.51 10.26
CA ALA A 26 10.68 -5.86 10.24
C ALA A 26 10.33 -6.65 8.96
N ILE A 27 9.11 -6.49 8.42
CA ILE A 27 8.71 -7.14 7.15
C ILE A 27 9.32 -6.43 5.95
N ALA A 28 9.44 -5.12 6.00
CA ALA A 28 10.07 -4.27 4.99
C ALA A 28 11.60 -4.42 4.95
N GLU A 29 12.18 -5.08 5.95
CA GLU A 29 13.64 -5.25 6.15
C GLU A 29 14.35 -3.90 6.27
N CYS A 30 13.75 -2.99 7.04
CA CYS A 30 14.24 -1.62 7.24
C CYS A 30 13.99 -1.17 8.68
N GLU A 31 14.47 0.03 9.01
CA GLU A 31 14.29 0.65 10.33
C GLU A 31 12.96 1.42 10.42
N PRO A 32 12.31 1.49 11.60
CA PRO A 32 11.02 2.19 11.77
C PRO A 32 11.07 3.68 11.44
N TYR A 33 12.23 4.33 11.53
CA TYR A 33 12.41 5.74 11.23
C TYR A 33 12.73 6.02 9.75
N GLN A 34 12.82 4.98 8.93
CA GLN A 34 12.98 5.12 7.49
C GLN A 34 11.63 5.33 6.79
N ARG A 35 11.70 5.85 5.55
CA ARG A 35 10.53 6.09 4.71
C ARG A 35 10.01 4.77 4.12
N LEU A 36 8.70 4.60 4.11
CA LEU A 36 8.02 3.49 3.44
C LEU A 36 8.08 3.69 1.92
N THR A 37 9.08 3.10 1.27
CA THR A 37 9.18 3.12 -0.20
C THR A 37 8.13 2.22 -0.84
N PRO A 38 7.73 2.46 -2.10
CA PRO A 38 6.81 1.57 -2.82
C PRO A 38 7.25 0.09 -2.82
N ALA A 39 8.54 -0.18 -3.03
CA ALA A 39 9.09 -1.53 -2.97
C ALA A 39 8.93 -2.17 -1.57
N SER A 40 9.20 -1.42 -0.50
CA SER A 40 9.03 -1.91 0.86
C SER A 40 7.55 -2.13 1.23
N ALA A 41 6.65 -1.26 0.76
CA ALA A 41 5.21 -1.43 0.93
C ALA A 41 4.70 -2.68 0.21
N ALA A 42 5.19 -2.97 -1.00
CA ALA A 42 4.85 -4.19 -1.73
C ALA A 42 5.23 -5.45 -0.94
N LYS A 43 6.44 -5.51 -0.36
CA LYS A 43 6.87 -6.61 0.53
C LYS A 43 5.90 -6.81 1.69
N VAL A 44 5.44 -5.73 2.31
CA VAL A 44 4.53 -5.78 3.46
C VAL A 44 3.13 -6.26 3.05
N LEU A 45 2.59 -5.71 1.98
CA LEU A 45 1.26 -6.05 1.45
C LEU A 45 1.18 -7.50 0.94
N LEU A 46 2.29 -8.07 0.49
CA LEU A 46 2.38 -9.44 -0.01
C LEU A 46 2.98 -10.40 1.03
N SER A 47 3.16 -9.97 2.27
CA SER A 47 3.76 -10.82 3.30
C SER A 47 2.75 -11.78 3.93
N GLN A 48 3.13 -13.06 4.00
CA GLN A 48 2.44 -14.08 4.80
C GLN A 48 2.48 -13.80 6.32
N ARG A 49 3.39 -12.92 6.76
CA ARG A 49 3.47 -12.43 8.14
C ARG A 49 2.71 -11.10 8.34
N GLY A 50 2.20 -10.54 7.25
CA GLY A 50 1.45 -9.28 7.18
C GLY A 50 0.05 -9.50 6.61
N SER A 51 -0.29 -8.79 5.54
CA SER A 51 -1.65 -8.75 4.98
C SER A 51 -2.15 -10.09 4.42
N LEU A 52 -1.27 -11.06 4.14
CA LEU A 52 -1.67 -12.40 3.70
C LEU A 52 -1.80 -13.43 4.84
N LYS A 53 -1.55 -13.04 6.09
CA LYS A 53 -1.60 -13.97 7.22
C LYS A 53 -2.95 -14.67 7.27
N GLU A 54 -2.91 -16.00 7.32
CA GLU A 54 -4.09 -16.88 7.43
C GLU A 54 -5.08 -16.78 6.26
N LEU A 55 -4.69 -16.20 5.11
CA LEU A 55 -5.54 -16.15 3.93
C LEU A 55 -5.71 -17.57 3.34
N PRO A 56 -6.94 -18.10 3.23
CA PRO A 56 -7.17 -19.40 2.61
C PRO A 56 -6.68 -19.47 1.15
N HIS A 57 -6.19 -20.63 0.72
CA HIS A 57 -5.62 -20.83 -0.63
C HIS A 57 -6.59 -20.53 -1.80
N LYS A 58 -7.91 -20.60 -1.57
CA LYS A 58 -8.93 -20.31 -2.60
C LYS A 58 -9.47 -18.89 -2.54
N SER A 59 -9.01 -18.07 -1.61
CA SER A 59 -9.50 -16.70 -1.49
C SER A 59 -8.66 -15.72 -2.30
N GLU A 60 -9.35 -14.89 -3.06
CA GLU A 60 -8.74 -13.77 -3.75
C GLU A 60 -8.38 -12.66 -2.77
N MET A 61 -7.28 -11.96 -3.04
CA MET A 61 -6.93 -10.77 -2.28
C MET A 61 -6.53 -9.64 -3.21
N ILE A 62 -7.17 -8.50 -2.97
CA ILE A 62 -7.04 -7.25 -3.70
C ILE A 62 -6.36 -6.24 -2.79
N ILE A 63 -5.47 -5.44 -3.36
CA ILE A 63 -4.85 -4.30 -2.68
C ILE A 63 -5.58 -3.04 -3.14
N ALA A 64 -6.23 -2.34 -2.21
CA ALA A 64 -6.84 -1.04 -2.47
C ALA A 64 -5.90 0.08 -2.01
N VAL A 65 -5.55 0.98 -2.93
CA VAL A 65 -4.73 2.16 -2.66
C VAL A 65 -5.66 3.37 -2.62
N THR A 66 -5.86 3.96 -1.44
CA THR A 66 -6.78 5.08 -1.23
C THR A 66 -6.06 6.43 -1.24
N LYS A 67 -6.81 7.53 -1.33
CA LYS A 67 -6.28 8.91 -1.32
C LYS A 67 -5.28 9.17 -2.47
N VAL A 68 -5.51 8.56 -3.62
CA VAL A 68 -4.67 8.80 -4.80
C VAL A 68 -4.95 10.21 -5.32
N ASN A 69 -3.89 10.99 -5.51
CA ASN A 69 -3.93 12.34 -6.07
C ASN A 69 -2.73 12.56 -6.99
N GLU A 70 -2.66 13.74 -7.63
CA GLU A 70 -1.58 14.05 -8.58
C GLU A 70 -0.18 13.95 -7.95
N GLU A 71 -0.04 14.39 -6.69
CA GLU A 71 1.23 14.42 -5.98
C GLU A 71 1.81 13.02 -5.71
N ASN A 72 0.94 12.05 -5.40
CA ASN A 72 1.36 10.69 -5.05
C ASN A 72 1.20 9.68 -6.19
N THR A 73 0.63 10.07 -7.33
CA THR A 73 0.38 9.19 -8.48
C THR A 73 1.64 8.46 -8.94
N LYS A 74 2.81 9.11 -8.91
CA LYS A 74 4.09 8.45 -9.27
C LYS A 74 4.42 7.30 -8.31
N LEU A 75 4.31 7.52 -7.01
CA LEU A 75 4.58 6.50 -5.99
C LEU A 75 3.59 5.33 -6.07
N VAL A 76 2.33 5.61 -6.42
CA VAL A 76 1.31 4.57 -6.64
C VAL A 76 1.64 3.71 -7.86
N ARG A 77 2.14 4.30 -8.95
CA ARG A 77 2.62 3.52 -10.12
C ARG A 77 3.81 2.65 -9.76
N GLU A 78 4.80 3.19 -9.05
CA GLU A 78 5.96 2.42 -8.57
C GLU A 78 5.53 1.28 -7.64
N LEU A 79 4.51 1.48 -6.80
CA LEU A 79 3.95 0.42 -5.96
C LEU A 79 3.31 -0.67 -6.83
N HIS A 80 2.58 -0.29 -7.86
CA HIS A 80 1.96 -1.23 -8.79
C HIS A 80 3.01 -2.09 -9.50
N GLU A 81 4.07 -1.47 -10.01
CA GLU A 81 5.20 -2.17 -10.62
C GLU A 81 5.87 -3.15 -9.65
N ALA A 82 6.19 -2.69 -8.43
CA ALA A 82 6.82 -3.53 -7.41
C ALA A 82 5.95 -4.74 -6.99
N VAL A 83 4.63 -4.55 -6.89
CA VAL A 83 3.72 -5.66 -6.60
C VAL A 83 3.66 -6.65 -7.77
N LYS A 84 3.64 -6.17 -9.02
CA LYS A 84 3.65 -7.04 -10.20
C LYS A 84 4.94 -7.83 -10.36
N GLU A 85 6.08 -7.27 -9.94
CA GLU A 85 7.36 -7.95 -9.93
C GLU A 85 7.37 -9.13 -8.93
N ILE A 86 6.77 -8.96 -7.75
CA ILE A 86 6.71 -10.00 -6.71
C ILE A 86 5.59 -11.03 -7.01
N ASP A 87 4.42 -10.57 -7.43
CA ASP A 87 3.23 -11.38 -7.70
C ASP A 87 2.44 -10.80 -8.87
N SER A 88 2.72 -11.31 -10.07
CA SER A 88 2.13 -10.83 -11.33
C SER A 88 0.61 -11.00 -11.42
N GLN A 89 0.05 -11.95 -10.66
CA GLN A 89 -1.38 -12.23 -10.62
C GLN A 89 -2.13 -11.31 -9.65
N ARG A 90 -1.44 -10.59 -8.77
CA ARG A 90 -2.06 -9.72 -7.78
C ARG A 90 -2.80 -8.54 -8.43
N GLN A 91 -4.00 -8.25 -7.94
CA GLN A 91 -4.78 -7.09 -8.34
C GLN A 91 -4.55 -5.91 -7.39
N ILE A 92 -4.33 -4.73 -7.98
CA ILE A 92 -4.30 -3.45 -7.27
C ILE A 92 -5.38 -2.56 -7.87
N ILE A 93 -6.11 -1.87 -7.00
CA ILE A 93 -7.10 -0.86 -7.38
C ILE A 93 -6.70 0.46 -6.73
N GLY A 94 -6.43 1.47 -7.55
CA GLY A 94 -6.26 2.85 -7.09
C GLY A 94 -7.61 3.55 -6.97
N VAL A 95 -7.84 4.23 -5.84
CA VAL A 95 -9.03 5.03 -5.58
C VAL A 95 -8.59 6.49 -5.49
N SER A 96 -8.84 7.23 -6.57
CA SER A 96 -8.77 8.69 -6.61
C SER A 96 -10.12 9.28 -6.25
N PHE A 97 -10.11 10.44 -5.63
CA PHE A 97 -11.28 11.30 -5.56
C PHE A 97 -11.11 12.37 -6.63
N GLU A 98 -12.03 12.44 -7.59
CA GLU A 98 -12.23 13.67 -8.37
C GLU A 98 -12.97 14.63 -7.45
N GLU A 99 -12.39 15.81 -7.17
CA GLU A 99 -13.15 16.89 -6.56
C GLU A 99 -14.13 17.44 -7.59
N ASP A 100 -15.29 16.80 -7.70
CA ASP A 100 -16.50 17.44 -8.23
C ASP A 100 -17.58 17.39 -7.15
N LEU A 101 -17.40 18.23 -6.13
CA LEU A 101 -18.52 18.88 -5.46
C LEU A 101 -18.59 20.31 -6.03
N GLU A 102 -18.90 20.43 -7.33
CA GLU A 102 -19.25 21.73 -7.88
C GLU A 102 -20.49 22.27 -7.17
N ALA A 103 -20.37 23.53 -6.74
CA ALA A 103 -21.43 24.51 -6.64
C ALA A 103 -22.56 24.28 -5.60
N GLN A 104 -22.67 25.30 -4.75
CA GLN A 104 -23.90 25.75 -4.06
C GLN A 104 -24.39 24.91 -2.87
N ARG A 105 -24.08 25.43 -1.67
CA ARG A 105 -25.13 25.89 -0.75
C ARG A 105 -24.61 26.95 0.21
#